data_AF-A0A2D7MF92-F1
#
_entry.id   AF-A0A2D7MF92-F1
#
_cell.length_a   1.000
_cell.length_b   1.000
_cell.length_c   1.000
_cell.angle_alpha   90.00
_cell.angle_beta   90.00
_cell.angle_gamma   90.00
#
_symmetry.space_group_name_H-M   'P 1'
#
loop_
_entity.id
_entity.type
_entity.pdbx_description
1 polymer ?
#
loop_
_entity_poly.entity_id
_entity_poly.type
_entity_poly.pdbx_seq_one_letter_code
_entity_poly.pdbx_strand_id
1 'polypeptide(L)'
;MMDNSYLIVFSRAIKRKFKKYSPDNEQLPSNTIREFDKETLKYYKRNMEIIALICQNMDINLLLCTPLSLFKKDNTDDEKKYIQDYANLEFYLKYISEGNTILKEISKKHRLIEHIDMSKQITANLKILSDRYHPNIEGNKAISSVLSKYIEKKLIIKK
;
A
#
# COMPACT_ATOMS: atom_id res chain seq x y z
N MET A 1 -21.26 -16.26 12.13
CA MET A 1 -20.59 -16.08 10.82
C MET A 1 -20.43 -17.45 10.21
N MET A 2 -20.99 -17.71 9.02
CA MET A 2 -20.74 -18.98 8.34
C MET A 2 -19.31 -19.00 7.80
N ASP A 3 -18.50 -19.92 8.31
CA ASP A 3 -17.22 -20.30 7.71
C ASP A 3 -17.51 -20.88 6.33
N ASN A 4 -17.50 -20.02 5.31
CA ASN A 4 -17.61 -20.48 3.94
C ASN A 4 -16.39 -21.36 3.65
N SER A 5 -16.63 -22.62 3.31
CA SER A 5 -15.60 -23.58 2.90
C SER A 5 -14.61 -22.92 1.94
N TYR A 6 -13.30 -23.12 2.19
CA TYR A 6 -12.21 -22.59 1.35
C TYR A 6 -12.40 -22.92 -0.13
N LEU A 7 -13.07 -24.04 -0.42
CA LEU A 7 -13.46 -24.44 -1.78
C LEU A 7 -14.36 -23.39 -2.43
N ILE A 8 -15.40 -22.91 -1.74
CA ILE A 8 -16.35 -21.92 -2.26
C ILE A 8 -15.67 -20.58 -2.51
N VAL A 9 -14.76 -20.17 -1.62
CA VAL A 9 -13.95 -18.96 -1.79
C VAL A 9 -13.06 -19.07 -3.04
N PHE A 10 -12.41 -20.22 -3.21
CA PHE A 10 -11.57 -20.52 -4.38
C PHE A 10 -12.37 -20.55 -5.69
N SER A 11 -13.52 -21.24 -5.71
CA SER A 11 -14.42 -21.30 -6.88
C SER A 11 -14.89 -19.91 -7.28
N ARG A 12 -15.22 -19.05 -6.31
CA ARG A 12 -15.62 -17.65 -6.57
C ARG A 12 -14.47 -16.82 -7.13
N ALA A 13 -13.25 -17.00 -6.62
CA ALA A 13 -12.06 -16.32 -7.11
C ALA A 13 -11.74 -16.70 -8.57
N ILE A 14 -11.78 -18.00 -8.89
CA ILE A 14 -11.63 -18.51 -10.25
C ILE A 14 -12.72 -17.92 -11.16
N LYS A 15 -13.99 -18.01 -10.75
CA LYS A 15 -15.12 -17.48 -11.53
C LYS A 15 -14.99 -15.97 -11.80
N ARG A 16 -14.47 -15.19 -10.85
CA ARG A 16 -14.17 -13.76 -11.06
C ARG A 16 -13.03 -13.53 -12.04
N LYS A 17 -11.95 -14.32 -11.93
CA LYS A 17 -10.79 -14.25 -12.83
C LYS A 17 -11.19 -14.52 -14.29
N PHE A 18 -12.11 -15.45 -14.52
CA PHE A 18 -12.63 -15.74 -15.86
C PHE A 18 -13.77 -14.83 -16.32
N LYS A 19 -14.40 -14.06 -15.42
CA LYS A 19 -15.42 -13.05 -15.78
C LYS A 19 -14.83 -11.66 -16.09
N LYS A 20 -13.70 -11.28 -15.49
CA LYS A 20 -13.01 -10.02 -15.79
C LYS A 20 -11.90 -10.26 -16.83
N TYR A 21 -12.28 -10.38 -18.10
CA TYR A 21 -11.50 -9.80 -19.19
C TYR A 21 -12.17 -8.48 -19.54
N SER A 22 -12.05 -7.53 -18.63
CA SER A 22 -12.43 -6.14 -18.86
C SER A 22 -11.23 -5.35 -18.35
N PRO A 23 -10.63 -4.43 -19.14
CA PRO A 23 -9.61 -3.54 -18.62
C PRO A 23 -10.18 -2.84 -17.38
N ASP A 24 -9.34 -2.54 -16.40
CA ASP A 24 -9.67 -1.94 -15.10
C ASP A 24 -10.34 -0.55 -15.23
N ASN A 25 -11.56 -0.55 -15.78
CA ASN A 25 -12.52 0.53 -15.77
C ASN A 25 -13.53 0.20 -14.67
N GLU A 26 -13.06 0.10 -13.41
CA GLU A 26 -13.98 0.30 -12.29
C GLU A 26 -14.45 1.75 -12.36
N GLN A 27 -15.56 1.97 -13.08
CA GLN A 27 -16.41 3.13 -12.86
C GLN A 27 -16.95 3.00 -11.43
N LEU A 28 -16.20 3.55 -10.49
CA LEU A 28 -16.66 3.71 -9.12
C LEU A 28 -17.93 4.55 -9.16
N PRO A 29 -19.03 4.12 -8.51
CA PRO A 29 -20.23 4.91 -8.46
C PRO A 29 -19.94 6.27 -7.81
N SER A 30 -20.50 7.29 -8.44
CA SER A 30 -20.39 8.71 -8.15
C SER A 30 -20.81 9.09 -6.73
N ASN A 31 -20.16 10.13 -6.20
CA ASN A 31 -20.61 11.04 -5.13
C ASN A 31 -20.87 10.48 -3.72
N THR A 32 -20.58 9.21 -3.43
CA THR A 32 -20.71 8.71 -2.05
C THR A 32 -19.44 9.05 -1.26
N ILE A 33 -19.59 9.87 -0.21
CA ILE A 33 -18.51 10.10 0.77
C ILE A 33 -18.32 8.82 1.57
N ARG A 34 -17.08 8.32 1.61
CA ARG A 34 -16.64 7.13 2.31
C ARG A 34 -16.19 7.51 3.70
N GLU A 35 -16.68 6.79 4.70
CA GLU A 35 -16.16 6.87 6.05
C GLU A 35 -15.12 5.77 6.27
N PHE A 36 -14.01 6.13 6.91
CA PHE A 36 -12.95 5.18 7.21
C PHE A 36 -13.28 4.42 8.50
N ASP A 37 -13.43 3.10 8.39
CA ASP A 37 -13.45 2.17 9.51
C ASP A 37 -12.13 1.39 9.56
N LYS A 38 -11.57 1.18 10.75
CA LYS A 38 -10.38 0.35 10.96
C LYS A 38 -10.55 -1.08 10.45
N GLU A 39 -11.77 -1.63 10.51
CA GLU A 39 -12.06 -2.96 9.97
C GLU A 39 -11.84 -3.05 8.45
N THR A 40 -11.84 -1.91 7.73
CA THR A 40 -11.49 -1.84 6.30
C THR A 40 -10.12 -2.46 6.00
N LEU A 41 -9.17 -2.37 6.95
CA LEU A 41 -7.80 -2.88 6.80
C LEU A 41 -7.57 -4.23 7.48
N LYS A 42 -8.61 -4.89 8.00
CA LYS A 42 -8.48 -6.19 8.69
C LYS A 42 -7.77 -7.25 7.86
N TYR A 43 -8.20 -7.41 6.60
CA TYR A 43 -7.58 -8.39 5.70
C TYR A 43 -6.16 -7.98 5.30
N TYR A 44 -5.91 -6.68 5.15
CA TYR A 44 -4.57 -6.16 4.89
C TYR A 44 -3.62 -6.51 6.04
N LYS A 45 -3.99 -6.19 7.29
CA LYS A 45 -3.21 -6.55 8.49
C LYS A 45 -2.92 -8.04 8.55
N ARG A 46 -3.96 -8.87 8.43
CA ARG A 46 -3.81 -10.33 8.46
C ARG A 46 -2.85 -10.84 7.38
N ASN A 47 -2.97 -10.33 6.15
CA ASN A 47 -2.13 -10.79 5.05
C ASN A 47 -0.67 -10.34 5.23
N MET A 48 -0.44 -9.12 5.69
CA MET A 48 0.91 -8.63 5.98
C MET A 48 1.56 -9.40 7.14
N GLU A 49 0.80 -9.75 8.18
CA GLU A 49 1.28 -10.61 9.27
C GLU A 49 1.68 -12.00 8.78
N ILE A 50 0.90 -12.61 7.88
CA ILE A 50 1.23 -13.92 7.29
C ILE A 50 2.54 -13.84 6.49
N ILE A 51 2.71 -12.82 5.65
CA ILE A 51 3.95 -12.64 4.88
C ILE A 51 5.15 -12.46 5.82
N ALA A 52 5.03 -11.61 6.83
CA ALA A 52 6.07 -11.39 7.83
C ALA A 52 6.46 -12.68 8.56
N LEU A 53 5.47 -13.49 8.96
CA LEU A 53 5.71 -14.78 9.62
C LEU A 53 6.43 -15.78 8.70
N ILE A 54 6.02 -15.86 7.43
CA ILE A 54 6.67 -16.72 6.44
C ILE A 54 8.13 -16.29 6.25
N CYS A 55 8.38 -14.99 6.04
CA CYS A 55 9.75 -14.48 5.90
C CYS A 55 10.60 -14.77 7.13
N GLN A 56 10.06 -14.57 8.33
CA GLN A 56 10.76 -14.88 9.58
C GLN A 56 11.11 -16.36 9.70
N ASN A 57 10.19 -17.26 9.34
CA ASN A 57 10.41 -18.71 9.40
C ASN A 57 11.39 -19.22 8.35
N MET A 58 11.53 -18.49 7.24
CA MET A 58 12.48 -18.78 6.16
C MET A 58 13.82 -18.04 6.33
N ASP A 59 14.01 -17.32 7.43
CA ASP A 59 15.17 -16.44 7.68
C ASP A 59 15.44 -15.41 6.56
N ILE A 60 14.37 -14.90 5.93
CA ILE A 60 14.42 -13.87 4.89
C ILE A 60 14.19 -12.50 5.53
N ASN A 61 15.09 -11.54 5.27
CA ASN A 61 14.86 -10.15 5.64
C ASN A 61 13.74 -9.55 4.78
N LEU A 62 12.70 -9.03 5.42
CA LEU A 62 11.59 -8.36 4.75
C LEU A 62 11.62 -6.87 5.06
N LEU A 63 11.57 -6.03 4.02
CA LEU A 63 11.40 -4.59 4.15
C LEU A 63 9.98 -4.19 3.73
N LEU A 64 9.18 -3.77 4.70
CA LEU A 64 7.83 -3.27 4.47
C LEU A 64 7.88 -1.77 4.15
N CYS A 65 7.35 -1.40 2.98
CA CYS A 65 7.36 -0.02 2.49
C CYS A 65 5.95 0.54 2.43
N THR A 66 5.74 1.72 3.01
CA THR A 66 4.49 2.46 2.85
C THR A 66 4.34 2.95 1.42
N PRO A 67 3.14 2.88 0.79
CA PRO A 67 2.96 3.35 -0.57
C PRO A 67 3.14 4.87 -0.69
N LEU A 68 3.62 5.31 -1.85
CA LEU A 68 3.54 6.72 -2.27
C LEU A 68 2.17 7.00 -2.88
N SER A 69 1.69 8.24 -2.71
CA SER A 69 0.34 8.61 -3.09
C SER A 69 0.24 10.11 -3.32
N LEU A 70 -0.56 10.54 -4.31
CA LEU A 70 -0.91 11.95 -4.48
C LEU A 70 -1.86 12.45 -3.39
N PHE A 71 -2.56 11.59 -2.66
CA PHE A 71 -3.45 12.04 -1.57
C PHE A 71 -2.63 12.63 -0.41
N LYS A 72 -2.68 13.95 -0.24
CA LYS A 72 -2.03 14.70 0.84
C LYS A 72 -2.91 15.89 1.26
N LYS A 73 -2.67 16.43 2.45
CA LYS A 73 -3.49 17.54 2.99
C LYS A 73 -3.47 18.77 2.07
N ASP A 74 -2.31 19.08 1.53
CA ASP A 74 -2.06 20.27 0.73
C ASP A 74 -1.80 19.89 -0.74
N ASN A 75 -2.84 19.39 -1.42
CA ASN A 75 -2.77 19.14 -2.86
C ASN A 75 -2.86 20.45 -3.66
N THR A 76 -2.02 20.58 -4.69
CA THR A 76 -2.16 21.68 -5.66
C THR A 76 -3.41 21.49 -6.51
N ASP A 77 -3.93 22.56 -7.12
CA ASP A 77 -5.14 22.45 -7.96
C ASP A 77 -4.95 21.52 -9.15
N ASP A 78 -3.73 21.43 -9.68
CA ASP A 78 -3.41 20.47 -10.73
C ASP A 78 -3.39 19.03 -10.20
N GLU A 79 -2.87 18.79 -9.00
CA GLU A 79 -2.94 17.46 -8.39
C GLU A 79 -4.39 17.04 -8.12
N LYS A 80 -5.24 17.96 -7.64
CA LYS A 80 -6.67 17.69 -7.41
C LYS A 80 -7.37 17.18 -8.67
N LYS A 81 -7.05 17.74 -9.85
CA LYS A 81 -7.62 17.31 -11.14
C LYS A 81 -7.24 15.86 -11.51
N TYR A 82 -6.08 15.38 -11.07
CA TYR A 82 -5.63 13.99 -11.30
C TYR A 82 -6.20 13.00 -10.28
N ILE A 83 -6.74 13.50 -9.15
CA ILE A 83 -7.38 12.67 -8.13
C ILE A 83 -8.88 12.58 -8.44
N GLN A 84 -9.27 11.53 -9.18
CA GLN A 84 -10.67 11.30 -9.57
C GLN A 84 -11.67 11.25 -8.39
N ASP A 85 -11.21 10.84 -7.20
CA ASP A 85 -12.05 10.66 -6.02
C ASP A 85 -11.64 11.62 -4.88
N TYR A 86 -11.35 12.88 -5.23
CA TYR A 86 -10.83 13.87 -4.28
C TYR A 86 -11.84 14.20 -3.16
N ALA A 87 -13.14 14.04 -3.42
CA ALA A 87 -14.19 14.15 -2.41
C ALA A 87 -13.97 13.21 -1.20
N ASN A 88 -13.24 12.12 -1.42
CA ASN A 88 -12.90 11.11 -0.41
C ASN A 88 -11.47 11.26 0.13
N LEU A 89 -10.83 12.44 0.01
CA LEU A 89 -9.46 12.69 0.47
C LEU A 89 -9.24 12.21 1.91
N GLU A 90 -10.10 12.60 2.84
CA GLU A 90 -9.99 12.24 4.27
C GLU A 90 -10.01 10.73 4.50
N PHE A 91 -10.83 10.00 3.73
CA PHE A 91 -10.84 8.54 3.77
C PHE A 91 -9.48 7.97 3.39
N TYR A 92 -8.91 8.41 2.26
CA TYR A 92 -7.63 7.90 1.77
C TYR A 92 -6.45 8.31 2.67
N LEU A 93 -6.47 9.53 3.23
CA LEU A 93 -5.46 9.95 4.20
C LEU A 93 -5.46 9.04 5.44
N LYS A 94 -6.64 8.74 6.00
CA LYS A 94 -6.78 7.81 7.12
C LYS A 94 -6.38 6.39 6.72
N TYR A 95 -6.81 5.92 5.56
CA TYR A 95 -6.48 4.59 5.04
C TYR A 95 -4.96 4.37 4.91
N ILE A 96 -4.25 5.34 4.31
CA ILE A 96 -2.80 5.28 4.14
C ILE A 96 -2.10 5.37 5.50
N SER A 97 -2.55 6.26 6.38
CA SER A 97 -1.98 6.44 7.73
C SER A 97 -2.12 5.18 8.60
N GLU A 98 -3.31 4.56 8.60
CA GLU A 98 -3.55 3.33 9.35
C GLU A 98 -2.80 2.14 8.73
N GLY A 99 -2.75 2.07 7.39
CA GLY A 99 -1.91 1.08 6.68
C GLY A 99 -0.44 1.18 7.06
N ASN A 100 0.12 2.40 7.10
CA ASN A 100 1.49 2.66 7.56
C ASN A 100 1.70 2.22 9.02
N THR A 101 0.71 2.48 9.88
CA THR A 101 0.75 2.08 11.29
C THR A 101 0.80 0.57 11.42
N ILE A 102 -0.04 -0.15 10.67
CA ILE A 102 -0.04 -1.63 10.60
C ILE A 102 1.34 -2.16 10.19
N LEU A 103 1.93 -1.62 9.11
CA LEU A 103 3.26 -2.07 8.66
C LEU A 103 4.34 -1.88 9.75
N LYS A 104 4.30 -0.73 10.43
CA LYS A 104 5.22 -0.42 11.54
C LYS A 104 5.00 -1.30 12.77
N GLU A 105 3.76 -1.66 13.08
CA GLU A 105 3.45 -2.61 14.16
C GLU A 105 4.02 -4.00 13.85
N ILE A 106 3.80 -4.48 12.62
CA ILE A 106 4.27 -5.79 12.17
C ILE A 106 5.80 -5.86 12.21
N SER A 107 6.50 -4.82 11.76
CA SER A 107 7.97 -4.79 11.80
C SER A 107 8.54 -4.84 13.22
N LYS A 108 7.81 -4.31 14.21
CA LYS A 108 8.22 -4.37 15.62
C LYS A 108 7.95 -5.74 16.26
N LYS A 109 6.93 -6.45 15.78
CA LYS A 109 6.47 -7.72 16.35
C LYS A 109 7.29 -8.92 15.85
N HIS A 110 7.84 -8.84 14.65
CA HIS A 110 8.50 -9.96 13.97
C HIS A 110 9.99 -9.71 13.75
N ARG A 111 10.81 -10.75 13.98
CA ARG A 111 12.26 -10.71 13.72
C ARG A 111 12.52 -10.67 12.22
N LEU A 112 13.60 -10.00 11.80
CA LEU A 112 14.01 -9.82 10.40
C LEU A 112 13.05 -8.97 9.55
N ILE A 113 12.09 -8.30 10.17
CA ILE A 113 11.13 -7.44 9.47
C ILE A 113 11.45 -5.98 9.80
N GLU A 114 11.68 -5.18 8.77
CA GLU A 114 11.96 -3.75 8.88
C GLU A 114 10.85 -2.96 8.21
N HIS A 115 10.70 -1.69 8.59
CA HIS A 115 9.71 -0.78 8.02
C HIS A 115 10.38 0.51 7.55
N ILE A 116 9.98 0.98 6.37
CA ILE A 116 10.31 2.31 5.85
C ILE A 116 9.05 3.04 5.40
N ASP A 117 8.89 4.25 5.93
CA ASP A 117 7.81 5.15 5.54
C ASP A 117 8.24 5.99 4.33
N MET A 118 7.96 5.49 3.12
CA MET A 118 8.37 6.17 1.88
C MET A 118 7.78 7.57 1.76
N SER A 119 6.59 7.81 2.32
CA SER A 119 5.94 9.12 2.28
C SER A 119 6.75 10.21 3.00
N LYS A 120 7.62 9.82 3.93
CA LYS A 120 8.55 10.72 4.64
C LYS A 120 9.90 10.88 3.93
N GLN A 121 10.21 10.00 2.98
CA GLN A 121 11.48 10.02 2.25
C GLN A 121 11.34 10.71 0.89
N ILE A 122 10.14 10.67 0.30
CA ILE A 122 9.88 11.15 -1.05
C ILE A 122 8.60 11.99 -1.05
N THR A 123 8.71 13.24 -1.46
CA THR A 123 7.55 14.14 -1.63
C THR A 123 6.76 13.74 -2.89
N ALA A 124 5.60 13.12 -2.70
CA ALA A 124 4.69 12.76 -3.79
C ALA A 124 4.16 14.00 -4.55
N ASN A 125 4.30 13.98 -5.87
CA ASN A 125 3.83 15.02 -6.79
C ASN A 125 3.74 14.49 -8.23
N LEU A 126 3.15 15.28 -9.14
CA LEU A 126 2.94 14.92 -10.55
C LEU A 126 4.23 14.68 -11.36
N LYS A 127 5.40 15.15 -10.90
CA LYS A 127 6.67 14.87 -11.60
C LYS A 127 7.14 13.43 -11.36
N ILE A 128 6.71 12.79 -10.28
CA ILE A 128 7.18 11.45 -9.90
C ILE A 128 6.10 10.39 -9.93
N LEU A 129 4.82 10.76 -9.95
CA LEU A 129 3.70 9.84 -10.09
C LEU A 129 3.02 10.06 -11.46
N SER A 130 2.73 8.97 -12.17
CA SER A 130 1.97 8.98 -13.43
C SER A 130 0.46 9.09 -13.20
N ASP A 131 0.00 8.68 -12.03
CA ASP A 131 -1.36 8.85 -11.56
C ASP A 131 -1.37 9.08 -10.04
N ARG A 132 -2.51 8.82 -9.39
CA ARG A 132 -2.67 8.99 -7.94
C ARG A 132 -1.80 8.09 -7.06
N TYR A 133 -1.23 6.99 -7.56
CA TYR A 133 -0.42 6.04 -6.76
C TYR A 133 0.81 5.47 -7.50
N HIS A 134 0.79 5.41 -8.83
CA HIS A 134 1.82 4.72 -9.60
C HIS A 134 2.99 5.65 -9.90
N PRO A 135 4.23 5.27 -9.53
CA PRO A 135 5.43 6.03 -9.87
C PRO A 135 5.71 5.96 -11.38
N ASN A 136 6.11 7.10 -11.95
CA ASN A 136 6.70 7.13 -13.28
C ASN A 136 8.20 6.76 -13.22
N ILE A 137 8.94 6.95 -14.33
CA ILE A 137 10.37 6.64 -14.39
C ILE A 137 11.17 7.37 -13.30
N GLU A 138 10.92 8.67 -13.10
CA GLU A 138 11.61 9.46 -12.10
C GLU A 138 11.20 9.08 -10.67
N GLY A 139 9.93 8.73 -10.46
CA GLY A 139 9.47 8.17 -9.19
C GLY A 139 10.13 6.84 -8.84
N ASN A 140 10.25 5.93 -9.81
CA ASN A 140 10.94 4.66 -9.61
C ASN A 140 12.43 4.85 -9.31
N LYS A 141 13.10 5.81 -9.95
CA LYS A 141 14.49 6.19 -9.62
C LYS A 141 14.59 6.72 -8.18
N ALA A 142 13.67 7.59 -7.76
CA ALA A 142 13.65 8.13 -6.41
C ALA A 142 13.45 7.02 -5.35
N ILE A 143 12.48 6.13 -5.56
CA ILE A 143 12.23 4.96 -4.70
C ILE A 143 13.48 4.07 -4.62
N SER A 144 14.07 3.75 -5.77
CA SER A 144 15.26 2.90 -5.84
C SER A 144 16.45 3.52 -5.09
N SER A 145 16.64 4.83 -5.21
CA SER A 145 17.70 5.56 -4.50
C SER A 145 17.52 5.48 -2.98
N VAL A 146 16.29 5.67 -2.48
CA VAL A 146 15.97 5.58 -1.05
C VAL A 146 16.20 4.15 -0.53
N LEU A 147 15.72 3.15 -1.28
CA LEU A 147 15.89 1.74 -0.91
C LEU A 147 17.36 1.32 -0.89
N SER A 148 18.14 1.68 -1.91
CA SER A 148 19.58 1.37 -1.97
C SER A 148 20.30 1.92 -0.74
N LYS A 149 20.11 3.20 -0.43
CA LYS A 149 20.72 3.85 0.74
C LYS A 149 20.30 3.19 2.05
N TYR A 150 19.03 2.83 2.18
CA TYR A 150 18.53 2.17 3.39
C TYR A 150 19.19 0.79 3.58
N ILE A 151 19.24 -0.01 2.51
CA ILE A 151 19.83 -1.35 2.51
C ILE A 151 21.34 -1.25 2.79
N GLU A 152 22.07 -0.38 2.09
CA GLU A 152 23.50 -0.15 2.29
C GLU A 152 23.82 0.20 3.75
N LYS A 153 23.08 1.16 4.34
CA LYS A 153 23.27 1.54 5.74
C LYS A 153 23.08 0.36 6.69
N LYS A 154 22.09 -0.50 6.44
CA LYS A 154 21.79 -1.66 7.31
C LYS A 154 22.77 -2.82 7.10
N LEU A 155 23.31 -2.99 5.89
CA LEU A 155 24.33 -4.01 5.59
C LEU A 155 25.71 -3.62 6.14
N ILE A 156 26.06 -2.34 6.11
CA ILE A 156 27.36 -1.85 6.63
C ILE A 156 27.42 -1.95 8.16
N ILE A 157 26.30 -1.79 8.87
CA ILE A 157 26.24 -1.88 10.35
C ILE A 157 26.31 -3.34 10.86
N LYS A 158 26.22 -4.34 9.98
CA LYS A 158 26.29 -5.78 10.34
C LYS A 158 27.67 -6.42 10.08
N LYS A 159 28.70 -5.65 9.76
CA LYS A 159 30.11 -6.11 9.72
C LYS A 159 30.84 -5.62 10.97
#